data_AF-A0A835FBI3-F1
#
_entry.id   AF-A0A835FBI3-F1
#
_cell.length_a   1.000
_cell.length_b   1.000
_cell.length_c   1.000
_cell.angle_alpha   90.00
_cell.angle_beta   90.00
_cell.angle_gamma   90.00
#
_symmetry.space_group_name_H-M   'P 1'
#
loop_
_entity.id
_entity.type
_entity.pdbx_description
1 polymer ?
#
loop_
_entity_poly.entity_id
_entity_poly.type
_entity_poly.pdbx_seq_one_letter_code
_entity_poly.pdbx_strand_id
1 'polypeptide(L)' 'MVVSFNSQNPGIIFVPQTLFGSSPPIATPVLVKALRVDAEVVELLKSKFTSGSAAPMHDGGFADLSVGIW' A
#
# COMPACT_ATOMS: atom_id res chain seq x y z
N MET A 1 -6.29 -18.43 15.03
CA MET A 1 -7.45 -17.78 14.38
C MET A 1 -7.22 -17.82 12.88
N VAL A 2 -8.18 -18.30 12.11
CA VAL A 2 -8.10 -18.39 10.63
C VAL A 2 -9.31 -17.64 10.07
N VAL A 3 -9.10 -16.89 8.99
CA VAL A 3 -10.13 -16.13 8.29
C VAL A 3 -10.23 -16.62 6.83
N SER A 4 -11.40 -16.49 6.23
CA SER A 4 -11.65 -16.93 4.85
C SER A 4 -12.31 -15.83 4.04
N PHE A 5 -11.91 -15.69 2.78
CA PHE A 5 -12.47 -14.76 1.81
C PHE A 5 -13.08 -15.52 0.64
N ASN A 6 -14.12 -14.97 0.02
CA ASN A 6 -14.79 -15.58 -1.14
C ASN A 6 -14.10 -15.24 -2.48
N SER A 7 -13.07 -14.39 -2.48
CA SER A 7 -12.27 -14.05 -3.65
C SER A 7 -10.88 -14.67 -3.56
N GLN A 8 -10.37 -15.20 -4.68
CA GLN A 8 -8.96 -15.63 -4.82
C GLN A 8 -7.99 -14.44 -4.74
N ASN A 9 -8.47 -13.23 -5.03
CA ASN A 9 -7.76 -11.98 -4.83
C ASN A 9 -8.67 -11.01 -4.05
N PRO A 10 -8.75 -11.16 -2.72
CA PRO A 10 -9.65 -10.33 -1.90
C PRO A 10 -9.24 -8.86 -1.85
N GLY A 11 -7.96 -8.56 -2.17
CA GLY A 11 -7.37 -7.24 -2.00
C GLY A 11 -7.22 -6.87 -0.52
N ILE A 12 -6.14 -6.18 -0.17
CA ILE A 12 -5.93 -5.68 1.19
C ILE A 12 -5.47 -4.23 1.10
N ILE A 13 -6.24 -3.33 1.70
CA ILE A 13 -5.92 -1.92 1.79
C ILE A 13 -5.66 -1.56 3.25
N PHE A 14 -4.39 -1.34 3.58
CA PHE A 14 -3.99 -0.85 4.90
C PHE A 14 -4.23 0.66 4.96
N VAL A 15 -5.33 1.08 5.59
CA VAL A 15 -5.75 2.49 5.62
C VAL A 15 -4.63 3.45 6.08
N PRO A 16 -3.88 3.20 7.18
CA PRO A 16 -2.83 4.13 7.60
C PRO A 16 -1.69 4.24 6.59
N GLN A 17 -1.24 3.10 6.04
CA GLN A 17 -0.16 3.07 5.04
C GLN A 17 -0.59 3.72 3.73
N THR A 18 -1.83 3.49 3.29
CA THR A 18 -2.35 4.08 2.06
C THR A 18 -2.63 5.58 2.16
N LEU A 19 -2.97 6.10 3.34
CA LEU A 19 -3.16 7.54 3.52
C LEU A 19 -1.86 8.31 3.75
N PHE A 20 -0.91 7.73 4.49
CA PHE A 20 0.26 8.46 4.99
C PHE A 20 1.61 7.99 4.43
N GLY A 21 1.66 6.82 3.79
CA GLY A 21 2.89 6.21 3.26
C GLY A 21 2.74 5.73 1.80
N SER A 22 1.77 6.26 1.05
CA SER A 22 1.57 5.92 -0.37
C SER A 22 2.72 6.42 -1.24
N SER A 23 2.90 5.79 -2.40
CA SER A 23 3.83 6.24 -3.45
C SER A 23 3.07 6.46 -4.77
N PRO A 24 2.92 7.71 -5.25
CA PRO A 24 3.35 8.95 -4.62
C PRO A 24 2.54 9.30 -3.34
N PRO A 25 3.08 10.14 -2.43
CA PRO A 25 2.37 10.56 -1.22
C PRO A 25 1.14 11.41 -1.55
N ILE A 26 0.05 11.25 -0.79
CA ILE A 26 -1.12 12.14 -0.88
C ILE A 26 -0.71 13.55 -0.46
N ALA A 27 -1.15 14.57 -1.20
CA ALA A 27 -0.84 15.97 -0.90
C ALA A 27 -1.30 16.36 0.52
N THR A 28 -0.41 16.97 1.31
CA THR A 28 -0.70 17.46 2.67
C THR A 28 -1.96 18.34 2.75
N PRO A 29 -2.24 19.32 1.84
CA PRO A 29 -3.45 20.14 1.94
C PRO A 29 -4.75 19.34 1.80
N VAL A 30 -4.74 18.22 1.06
CA VAL A 30 -5.91 17.32 0.94
C VAL A 30 -6.18 16.64 2.28
N LEU A 31 -5.13 16.11 2.92
CA LEU A 31 -5.25 15.46 4.22
C LEU A 31 -5.61 16.44 5.34
N VAL A 32 -5.05 17.65 5.34
CA VAL A 32 -5.43 18.73 6.27
C VAL A 32 -6.92 19.04 6.15
N LYS A 33 -7.43 19.19 4.91
CA LYS A 33 -8.85 19.49 4.69
C LYS A 33 -9.75 18.32 5.07
N ALA A 34 -9.36 17.09 4.76
CA ALA A 34 -10.16 15.89 5.03
C ALA A 34 -10.20 15.55 6.52
N LEU A 35 -9.07 15.65 7.21
CA LEU A 35 -8.92 15.29 8.62
C LEU A 35 -9.22 16.46 9.57
N ARG A 36 -9.28 17.70 9.05
CA ARG A 36 -9.57 18.93 9.80
C ARG A 36 -8.58 19.19 10.94
N VAL A 37 -7.31 18.89 10.69
CA VAL A 37 -6.18 19.09 11.62
C VAL A 37 -5.10 19.93 10.96
N ASP A 38 -4.18 20.45 11.76
CA ASP A 38 -3.05 21.25 11.27
C ASP A 38 -2.07 20.45 10.41
N ALA A 39 -1.33 21.16 9.56
CA ALA A 39 -0.35 20.56 8.65
C ALA A 39 0.74 19.79 9.40
N GLU A 40 1.18 20.30 10.56
CA GLU A 40 2.20 19.65 11.41
C GLU A 40 1.75 18.27 11.89
N VAL A 41 0.46 18.11 12.23
CA VAL A 41 -0.10 16.81 12.64
C VAL A 41 -0.08 15.84 11.46
N VAL A 42 -0.41 16.29 10.26
CA VAL A 42 -0.37 15.46 9.04
C VAL A 42 1.07 15.05 8.69
N GLU A 43 2.03 15.96 8.80
CA GLU A 43 3.45 15.67 8.55
C GLU A 43 4.01 14.71 9.60
N LEU A 44 3.64 14.88 10.87
CA LEU A 44 3.95 13.93 11.92
C LEU A 44 3.41 12.54 11.59
N LEU A 45 2.15 12.43 11.16
CA LEU A 45 1.55 11.14 10.75
C LEU A 45 2.33 10.53 9.57
N LYS A 46 2.57 11.28 8.49
CA LYS A 46 3.37 10.81 7.33
C LYS A 46 4.75 10.30 7.72
N SER A 47 5.43 10.97 8.66
CA SER A 47 6.76 10.55 9.13
C SER A 47 6.77 9.14 9.72
N LYS A 48 5.65 8.67 10.28
CA LYS A 48 5.54 7.31 10.85
C LYS A 48 5.38 6.22 9.80
N PHE A 49 5.02 6.57 8.56
CA PHE A 49 4.72 5.63 7.49
C PHE A 49 5.66 5.74 6.27
N THR A 50 6.61 6.68 6.29
CA THR A 50 7.64 6.85 5.24
C THR A 50 8.61 5.67 5.10
N SER A 51 8.70 4.80 6.12
CA SER A 51 9.56 3.60 6.13
C SER A 51 8.80 2.30 5.81
N GLY A 52 7.58 2.39 5.29
CA GLY A 52 6.86 1.20 4.84
C GLY A 52 7.48 0.69 3.55
N SER A 53 8.37 -0.30 3.68
CA SER A 53 8.84 -1.14 2.60
C SER A 53 7.65 -1.53 1.72
N ALA A 54 7.60 -0.93 0.53
CA ALA A 54 7.11 -1.65 -0.61
C ALA A 54 7.98 -2.91 -0.69
N ALA A 55 7.54 -3.99 -0.07
CA ALA A 55 8.06 -5.30 -0.42
C ALA A 55 7.98 -5.36 -1.95
N PRO A 56 9.08 -5.67 -2.66
CA PRO A 56 8.97 -5.93 -4.08
C PRO A 56 7.90 -7.00 -4.23
N MET A 57 6.75 -6.63 -4.79
CA MET A 57 5.82 -7.60 -5.32
C MET A 57 6.59 -8.28 -6.44
N HIS A 58 7.21 -9.41 -6.10
CA HIS A 58 7.74 -10.37 -7.05
C HIS A 58 6.50 -10.95 -7.72
N ASP A 59 6.14 -10.37 -8.86
CA ASP A 59 5.26 -11.01 -9.81
C ASP A 59 5.89 -12.36 -10.15
N GLY A 60 5.32 -13.42 -9.58
CA GLY A 60 5.57 -14.79 -9.99
C GLY A 60 5.09 -14.99 -11.41
N GLY A 61 5.77 -14.35 -12.37
CA GLY A 61 5.65 -14.59 -13.79
C GLY A 61 6.44 -15.84 -14.12
N PHE A 62 5.75 -16.98 -14.15
CA PHE A 62 6.23 -18.24 -14.74
C PHE A 62 6.31 -18.11 -16.28
N ALA A 63 7.05 -17.12 -16.79
CA ALA A 63 7.24 -16.90 -18.21
C ALA A 63 8.71 -17.11 -18.60
N ASP A 64 9.28 -18.25 -18.21
CA ASP A 64 10.41 -18.87 -18.91
C ASP A 64 10.31 -20.40 -18.85
N LEU A 65 9.22 -20.94 -19.40
CA LEU A 65 9.16 -22.34 -19.81
C LEU A 65 8.64 -22.40 -21.24
N SER A 66 9.34 -21.69 -22.12
CA SER A 66 9.41 -22.07 -23.54
C SER A 66 10.61 -22.98 -23.75
N VAL A 67 10.70 -24.05 -22.95
CA VAL A 67 11.44 -25.25 -23.34
C VAL A 67 10.38 -26.25 -23.76
N GLY A 68 9.99 -26.15 -25.02
CA GLY A 68 8.97 -27.04 -25.58
C GLY A 68 9.50 -28.45 -25.71
N ILE A 69 9.13 -29.34 -24.79
CA ILE A 69 9.07 -30.79 -25.05
C ILE A 69 8.26 -31.46 -23.91
N TRP A 70 7.07 -31.97 -24.26
CA TRP A 70 6.18 -32.90 -23.53
C TRP A 70 5.84 -32.59 -22.06
#